data_AF-A0A015KSH1-F1
#
_entry.id   AF-A0A015KSH1-F1
#
_cell.length_a   1.000
_cell.length_b   1.000
_cell.length_c   1.000
_cell.angle_alpha   90.00
_cell.angle_beta   90.00
_cell.angle_gamma   90.00
#
_symmetry.space_group_name_H-M   'P 1'
#
loop_
_entity.id
_entity.type
_entity.pdbx_description
1 polymer ?
#
loop_
_entity_poly.entity_id
_entity_poly.type
_entity_poly.pdbx_seq_one_letter_code
_entity_poly.pdbx_strand_id
1 'polypeptide(L)'
;MDIFSIISIICLFFFGIGIMFCQILTALVKFIIRRDFCINCIFNIFDNKGCKRCQINYLKENFTNWSSGNEKIDNFIQKRQSEINDPYETVLEWIPYNQFHDINLFTANWKDGPLYWDRYIRKYNKKSNEVVHLKYLYNFHDIDEILNEVETHSPNFKIYGISQNPDTMIIV
;
A
#
# COMPACT_ATOMS: atom_id res chain seq x y z
N MET A 1 21.08 -19.14 -15.42
CA MET A 1 21.14 -19.65 -14.04
C MET A 1 21.02 -18.44 -13.14
N ASP A 2 19.92 -18.29 -12.39
CA ASP A 2 19.72 -17.09 -11.57
C ASP A 2 20.58 -17.15 -10.29
N ILE A 3 20.70 -16.01 -9.60
CA ILE A 3 21.54 -15.89 -8.40
C ILE A 3 21.08 -16.86 -7.29
N PHE A 4 19.78 -17.16 -7.21
CA PHE A 4 19.23 -18.10 -6.24
C PHE A 4 19.61 -19.55 -6.57
N SER A 5 19.66 -19.89 -7.85
CA SER A 5 20.10 -21.18 -8.38
C SER A 5 21.60 -21.38 -8.12
N ILE A 6 22.41 -20.34 -8.29
CA ILE A 6 23.86 -20.38 -7.99
C ILE A 6 24.10 -20.57 -6.49
N ILE A 7 23.36 -19.86 -5.64
CA ILE A 7 23.48 -19.99 -4.17
C ILE A 7 23.03 -21.37 -3.69
N SER A 8 21.93 -21.89 -4.25
CA SER A 8 21.44 -23.23 -3.93
C SER A 8 22.46 -24.32 -4.30
N ILE A 9 23.16 -24.17 -5.43
CA ILE A 9 24.23 -25.08 -5.85
C ILE A 9 25.43 -24.98 -4.90
N ILE A 10 25.85 -23.77 -4.52
CA ILE A 10 26.96 -23.56 -3.59
C ILE A 10 26.66 -24.17 -2.20
N CYS A 11 25.42 -24.06 -1.71
CA CYS A 11 25.04 -24.64 -0.42
C CYS A 11 25.05 -26.18 -0.41
N LEU A 12 24.89 -26.83 -1.57
CA LEU A 12 24.98 -28.30 -1.70
C LEU A 12 26.42 -28.83 -1.63
N PHE A 13 27.45 -27.99 -1.81
CA PHE A 13 28.85 -28.43 -1.75
C PHE A 13 29.49 -28.37 -0.35
N PHE A 14 28.83 -27.73 0.62
CA PHE A 14 29.35 -27.58 1.99
C PHE A 14 28.51 -28.34 3.02
N PHE A 15 28.46 -29.67 2.93
CA PHE A 15 27.66 -30.54 3.81
C PHE A 15 28.14 -30.63 5.29
N GLY A 16 29.16 -29.86 5.72
CA GLY A 16 29.73 -29.96 7.07
C GLY A 16 29.70 -28.68 7.93
N ILE A 17 29.58 -27.48 7.34
CA ILE A 17 29.64 -26.18 8.07
C ILE A 17 28.29 -25.42 8.05
N GLY A 18 27.22 -26.15 7.69
CA GLY A 18 25.90 -25.92 8.26
C GLY A 18 24.98 -25.03 7.43
N ILE A 19 23.73 -25.47 7.40
CA ILE A 19 22.54 -24.75 6.93
C ILE A 19 22.53 -23.28 7.40
N MET A 20 23.10 -23.00 8.56
CA MET A 20 23.23 -21.68 9.16
C MET A 20 24.07 -20.70 8.31
N PHE A 21 25.18 -21.13 7.69
CA PHE A 21 25.95 -20.27 6.78
C PHE A 21 25.18 -19.98 5.48
N CYS A 22 24.46 -20.97 4.96
CA CYS A 22 23.60 -20.78 3.79
C CYS A 22 22.45 -19.80 4.08
N GLN A 23 21.85 -19.87 5.28
CA GLN A 23 20.83 -18.92 5.74
C GLN A 23 21.39 -17.50 5.92
N ILE A 24 22.59 -17.36 6.50
CA ILE A 24 23.27 -16.06 6.64
C ILE A 24 23.63 -15.48 5.27
N LEU A 25 24.14 -16.31 4.34
CA LEU A 25 24.47 -15.87 2.99
C LEU A 25 23.22 -15.47 2.19
N THR A 26 22.13 -16.25 2.27
CA THR A 26 20.86 -15.86 1.64
C THR A 26 20.26 -14.61 2.28
N ALA A 27 20.39 -14.43 3.59
CA ALA A 27 19.97 -13.21 4.28
C ALA A 27 20.83 -12.00 3.88
N LEU A 28 22.15 -12.17 3.76
CA LEU A 28 23.09 -11.13 3.30
C LEU A 28 22.85 -10.77 1.84
N VAL A 29 22.63 -11.75 0.97
CA VAL A 29 22.30 -11.51 -0.44
C VAL A 29 20.93 -10.83 -0.56
N LYS A 30 19.91 -11.25 0.20
CA LYS A 30 18.63 -10.53 0.30
C LYS A 30 18.82 -9.11 0.81
N PHE A 31 19.67 -8.90 1.80
CA PHE A 31 19.99 -7.59 2.37
C PHE A 31 20.70 -6.69 1.37
N ILE A 32 21.67 -7.21 0.61
CA ILE A 32 22.39 -6.50 -0.45
C ILE A 32 21.45 -6.15 -1.62
N ILE A 33 20.66 -7.11 -2.10
CA ILE A 33 19.67 -6.88 -3.17
C ILE A 33 18.61 -5.84 -2.75
N ARG A 34 18.15 -5.88 -1.49
CA ARG A 34 17.21 -4.89 -0.93
C ARG A 34 17.85 -3.49 -0.87
N ARG A 35 19.18 -3.40 -0.70
CA ARG A 35 19.95 -2.15 -0.66
C ARG A 35 20.20 -1.57 -2.05
N ASP A 36 20.54 -2.40 -3.04
CA ASP A 36 20.76 -1.96 -4.43
C ASP A 36 19.49 -1.41 -5.09
N PHE A 37 18.33 -1.97 -4.72
CA PHE A 37 17.03 -1.42 -5.10
C PHE A 37 16.79 0.01 -4.56
N CYS A 38 17.36 0.33 -3.40
CA CYS A 38 17.23 1.63 -2.75
C CYS A 38 18.27 2.65 -3.29
N ILE A 39 19.44 2.18 -3.75
CA ILE A 39 20.48 3.01 -4.37
C ILE A 39 19.98 3.69 -5.65
N ASN A 40 19.17 3.01 -6.47
CA ASN A 40 18.53 3.64 -7.63
C ASN A 40 17.52 4.73 -7.24
N CYS A 41 16.90 4.70 -6.05
CA CYS A 41 16.10 5.83 -5.54
C CYS A 41 17.00 6.99 -5.06
N ILE A 42 18.27 6.77 -4.67
CA ILE A 42 19.22 7.81 -4.21
C ILE A 42 19.73 8.68 -5.35
N PHE A 43 20.09 8.08 -6.49
CA PHE A 43 20.64 8.84 -7.63
C PHE A 43 19.56 9.51 -8.50
N ASN A 44 18.32 9.03 -8.45
CA ASN A 44 17.21 9.52 -9.27
C ASN A 44 16.26 10.44 -8.49
N ILE A 45 16.79 11.50 -7.87
CA ILE A 45 15.94 12.60 -7.37
C ILE A 45 15.15 13.25 -8.53
N PHE A 46 15.64 13.10 -9.77
CA PHE A 46 15.04 13.65 -11.00
C PHE A 46 14.23 12.64 -11.84
N ASP A 47 14.17 11.36 -11.45
CA ASP A 47 13.37 10.37 -12.19
C ASP A 47 12.20 9.87 -11.34
N ASN A 48 10.99 10.31 -11.69
CA ASN A 48 9.73 9.92 -11.06
C ASN A 48 9.56 8.38 -10.99
N LYS A 49 10.23 7.63 -11.89
CA LYS A 49 10.19 6.16 -11.91
C LYS A 49 10.82 5.51 -10.68
N GLY A 50 11.87 6.11 -10.10
CA GLY A 50 12.50 5.62 -8.87
C GLY A 50 11.57 5.75 -7.67
N CYS A 51 10.89 6.90 -7.57
CA CYS A 51 9.93 7.16 -6.50
C CYS A 51 8.75 6.18 -6.52
N LYS A 52 8.21 5.86 -7.70
CA LYS A 52 7.10 4.89 -7.87
C LYS A 52 7.41 3.52 -7.25
N ARG A 53 8.60 2.98 -7.52
CA ARG A 53 8.98 1.65 -6.99
C ARG A 53 9.12 1.68 -5.48
N CYS A 54 9.73 2.73 -4.95
CA CYS A 54 9.88 2.95 -3.52
C CYS A 54 8.49 3.08 -2.83
N GLN A 55 7.53 3.77 -3.45
CA GLN A 55 6.14 3.87 -2.97
C GLN A 55 5.41 2.53 -2.96
N ILE A 56 5.38 1.80 -4.08
CA ILE A 56 4.68 0.51 -4.17
C ILE A 56 5.25 -0.49 -3.17
N ASN A 57 6.57 -0.52 -3.00
CA ASN A 57 7.19 -1.38 -1.99
C ASN A 57 6.78 -1.00 -0.57
N TYR A 58 6.76 0.30 -0.24
CA TYR A 58 6.30 0.77 1.06
C TYR A 58 4.85 0.33 1.32
N LEU A 59 3.95 0.53 0.34
CA LEU A 59 2.53 0.15 0.47
C LEU A 59 2.38 -1.35 0.69
N LYS A 60 3.11 -2.19 -0.07
CA LYS A 60 3.10 -3.64 0.10
C LYS A 60 3.63 -4.09 1.47
N GLU A 61 4.73 -3.50 1.94
CA GLU A 61 5.34 -3.86 3.22
C GLU A 61 4.49 -3.45 4.43
N ASN A 62 3.67 -2.40 4.29
CA ASN A 62 2.87 -1.83 5.38
C ASN A 62 1.37 -2.12 5.26
N PHE A 63 0.92 -2.87 4.24
CA PHE A 63 -0.49 -3.11 3.96
C PHE A 63 -1.27 -3.68 5.16
N THR A 64 -0.63 -4.52 5.96
CA THR A 64 -1.23 -5.11 7.18
C THR A 64 -1.69 -4.07 8.21
N ASN A 65 -1.19 -2.84 8.15
CA ASN A 65 -1.59 -1.76 9.04
C ASN A 65 -2.98 -1.19 8.71
N TRP A 66 -3.47 -1.43 7.50
CA TRP A 66 -4.76 -0.95 7.00
C TRP A 66 -5.49 -2.05 6.21
N SER A 67 -5.37 -3.32 6.59
CA SER A 67 -6.21 -4.38 6.01
C SER A 67 -7.64 -4.26 6.53
N SER A 68 -8.62 -4.45 5.66
CA SER A 68 -10.03 -4.53 6.07
C SER A 68 -10.37 -5.87 6.74
N GLY A 69 -9.57 -6.91 6.47
CA GLY A 69 -9.90 -8.29 6.84
C GLY A 69 -10.87 -8.95 5.86
N ASN A 70 -11.32 -8.22 4.83
CA ASN A 70 -12.10 -8.75 3.73
C ASN A 70 -11.19 -8.93 2.50
N GLU A 71 -10.99 -10.18 2.09
CA GLU A 71 -10.06 -10.52 1.01
C GLU A 71 -10.38 -9.82 -0.32
N LYS A 72 -11.66 -9.69 -0.69
CA LYS A 72 -12.05 -9.02 -1.94
C LYS A 72 -11.67 -7.53 -1.92
N ILE A 73 -11.99 -6.83 -0.83
CA ILE A 73 -11.67 -5.40 -0.65
C ILE A 73 -10.16 -5.22 -0.60
N ASP A 74 -9.46 -6.06 0.16
CA ASP A 74 -8.02 -5.97 0.33
C ASP A 74 -7.27 -6.23 -0.98
N ASN A 75 -7.73 -7.18 -1.78
CA ASN A 75 -7.18 -7.45 -3.12
C ASN A 75 -7.41 -6.26 -4.07
N PHE A 76 -8.60 -5.66 -4.02
CA PHE A 76 -8.91 -4.46 -4.80
C PHE A 76 -7.99 -3.28 -4.43
N ILE A 77 -7.85 -2.99 -3.14
CA ILE A 77 -6.98 -1.91 -2.66
C ILE A 77 -5.53 -2.16 -3.10
N GLN A 78 -5.00 -3.37 -2.92
CA GLN A 78 -3.64 -3.71 -3.35
C GLN A 78 -3.44 -3.56 -4.86
N LYS A 79 -4.43 -3.96 -5.67
CA LYS A 79 -4.41 -3.77 -7.12
C LYS A 79 -4.29 -2.28 -7.46
N ARG A 80 -5.15 -1.42 -6.91
CA ARG A 80 -5.11 0.04 -7.13
C ARG A 80 -3.79 0.66 -6.66
N GLN A 81 -3.28 0.26 -5.50
CA GLN A 81 -1.99 0.72 -4.99
C GLN A 81 -0.80 0.32 -5.89
N SER A 82 -0.90 -0.81 -6.60
CA SER A 82 0.14 -1.26 -7.54
C SER A 82 0.14 -0.49 -8.87
N GLU A 83 -0.98 0.15 -9.19
CA GLU A 83 -1.20 0.91 -10.42
C GLU A 83 -0.78 2.38 -10.33
N ILE A 84 -0.37 2.86 -9.14
CA ILE A 84 0.11 4.23 -8.91
C ILE A 84 1.20 4.59 -9.92
N ASN A 85 0.99 5.69 -10.63
CA ASN A 85 1.87 6.16 -11.70
C ASN A 85 2.53 7.50 -11.40
N ASP A 86 1.95 8.29 -10.51
CA ASP A 86 2.50 9.58 -10.09
C ASP A 86 2.77 9.59 -8.57
N PRO A 87 3.90 10.15 -8.10
CA PRO A 87 4.19 10.21 -6.68
C PRO A 87 3.21 11.04 -5.85
N TYR A 88 2.42 11.91 -6.48
CA TYR A 88 1.38 12.74 -5.87
C TYR A 88 -0.03 12.15 -6.07
N GLU A 89 -0.15 10.96 -6.66
CA GLU A 89 -1.41 10.26 -6.81
C GLU A 89 -1.99 9.89 -5.43
N THR A 90 -3.31 9.98 -5.31
CA THR A 90 -4.00 9.63 -4.07
C THR A 90 -3.94 8.12 -3.88
N VAL A 91 -3.53 7.71 -2.68
CA VAL A 91 -3.48 6.29 -2.32
C VAL A 91 -4.85 5.91 -1.79
N LEU A 92 -5.49 4.95 -2.46
CA LEU A 92 -6.68 4.30 -1.92
C LEU A 92 -6.27 3.44 -0.72
N GLU A 93 -6.92 3.63 0.42
CA GLU A 93 -6.70 2.82 1.63
C GLU A 93 -8.02 2.35 2.26
N TRP A 94 -7.93 1.34 3.12
CA TRP A 94 -9.04 1.02 4.03
C TRP A 94 -8.96 1.94 5.24
N ILE A 95 -10.07 2.58 5.58
CA ILE A 95 -10.14 3.52 6.68
C ILE A 95 -11.08 2.93 7.75
N PRO A 96 -10.57 2.54 8.92
CA PRO A 96 -11.44 2.11 10.02
C PRO A 96 -12.45 3.20 10.37
N TYR A 97 -13.73 2.85 10.52
CA TYR A 97 -14.79 3.86 10.71
C TYR A 97 -14.61 4.72 11.97
N ASN A 98 -13.93 4.20 12.99
CA ASN A 98 -13.59 4.94 14.22
C ASN A 98 -12.56 6.08 14.01
N GLN A 99 -11.99 6.20 12.80
CA GLN A 99 -11.15 7.32 12.38
C GLN A 99 -11.95 8.59 12.08
N PHE A 100 -13.26 8.47 11.90
CA PHE A 100 -14.15 9.59 11.67
C PHE A 100 -14.76 10.10 12.97
N HIS A 101 -14.89 11.42 13.08
CA HIS A 101 -15.59 12.11 14.16
C HIS A 101 -16.30 13.35 13.60
N ASP A 102 -17.17 13.94 14.42
CA ASP A 102 -18.02 15.07 14.01
C ASP A 102 -18.75 14.80 12.68
N ILE A 103 -19.32 13.59 12.59
CA ILE A 103 -19.98 13.10 11.39
C ILE A 103 -21.29 13.88 11.19
N ASN A 104 -21.36 14.62 10.09
CA ASN A 104 -22.57 15.23 9.56
C ASN A 104 -23.11 14.39 8.39
N LEU A 105 -24.18 14.84 7.73
CA LEU A 105 -24.89 14.06 6.71
C LEU A 105 -24.00 13.48 5.59
N PHE A 106 -23.01 14.23 5.10
CA PHE A 106 -22.11 13.81 4.02
C PHE A 106 -20.65 14.18 4.25
N THR A 107 -20.28 14.53 5.49
CA THR A 107 -18.91 14.98 5.81
C THR A 107 -18.49 14.49 7.18
N ALA A 108 -17.20 14.28 7.38
CA ALA A 108 -16.63 13.98 8.69
C ALA A 108 -15.21 14.52 8.83
N ASN A 109 -14.76 14.66 10.08
CA ASN A 109 -13.36 14.91 10.39
C ASN A 109 -12.60 13.57 10.44
N TRP A 110 -11.62 13.39 9.57
CA TRP A 110 -10.74 12.23 9.55
C TRP A 110 -9.50 12.51 10.40
N LYS A 111 -9.38 11.82 11.55
CA LYS A 111 -8.30 12.02 12.54
C LYS A 111 -6.92 11.87 11.93
N ASP A 112 -6.71 10.73 11.28
CA ASP A 112 -5.47 10.36 10.65
C ASP A 112 -5.25 11.09 9.32
N GLY A 113 -6.33 11.30 8.55
CA GLY A 113 -6.26 11.91 7.23
C GLY A 113 -5.51 11.08 6.19
N PRO A 114 -5.43 11.58 4.95
CA PRO A 114 -4.94 10.81 3.81
C PRO A 114 -3.43 10.62 3.84
N LEU A 115 -3.01 9.48 3.27
CA LEU A 115 -1.61 9.22 2.97
C LEU A 115 -1.06 10.21 1.92
N TYR A 116 0.12 10.76 2.20
CA TYR A 116 0.92 11.50 1.23
C TYR A 116 2.36 10.99 1.24
N TRP A 117 3.00 11.00 0.07
CA TRP A 117 4.38 10.56 -0.06
C TRP A 117 5.36 11.68 0.30
N ASP A 118 6.12 11.49 1.37
CA ASP A 118 7.21 12.37 1.72
C ASP A 118 8.48 11.93 0.97
N ARG A 119 8.87 12.73 -0.04
CA ARG A 119 10.04 12.45 -0.89
C ARG A 119 11.37 12.56 -0.14
N TYR A 120 11.43 13.33 0.94
CA TYR A 120 12.66 13.55 1.70
C TYR A 120 12.97 12.33 2.58
N ILE A 121 11.97 11.84 3.32
CA ILE A 121 12.14 10.66 4.19
C ILE A 121 11.78 9.33 3.50
N ARG A 122 11.18 9.39 2.31
CA ARG A 122 10.77 8.24 1.46
C ARG A 122 9.81 7.30 2.16
N LYS A 123 8.79 7.88 2.78
CA LYS A 123 7.73 7.15 3.47
C LYS A 123 6.40 7.84 3.22
N TYR A 124 5.33 7.07 3.31
CA TYR A 124 4.02 7.68 3.43
C TYR A 124 3.84 8.22 4.84
N ASN A 125 3.39 9.47 4.90
CA ASN A 125 2.97 10.16 6.11
C ASN A 125 1.48 10.48 5.99
N LYS A 126 0.91 10.93 7.10
CA LYS A 126 -0.50 11.25 7.23
C LYS A 126 -0.70 12.73 7.52
N LYS A 127 -1.68 13.34 6.86
CA LYS A 127 -2.07 14.73 7.12
C LYS A 127 -3.29 14.74 8.02
N SER A 128 -3.09 14.87 9.34
CA SER A 128 -4.16 14.72 10.32
C SER A 128 -5.25 15.80 10.23
N ASN A 129 -6.45 15.44 10.69
CA ASN A 129 -7.63 16.30 10.85
C ASN A 129 -8.13 16.96 9.54
N GLU A 130 -8.21 16.17 8.46
CA GLU A 130 -8.82 16.63 7.22
C GLU A 130 -10.34 16.42 7.24
N VAL A 131 -11.08 17.39 6.70
CA VAL A 131 -12.51 17.25 6.44
C VAL A 131 -12.68 16.47 5.14
N VAL A 132 -13.42 15.37 5.20
CA VAL A 132 -13.70 14.51 4.03
C VAL A 132 -15.17 14.45 3.73
N HIS A 133 -15.49 14.13 2.48
CA HIS A 133 -16.86 13.83 2.05
C HIS A 133 -17.12 12.33 2.19
N LEU A 134 -18.29 11.97 2.69
CA LEU A 134 -18.72 10.59 2.86
C LEU A 134 -19.84 10.29 1.88
N LYS A 135 -19.63 9.30 1.02
CA LYS A 135 -20.67 8.75 0.16
C LYS A 135 -21.08 7.38 0.68
N TYR A 136 -22.28 7.34 1.27
CA TYR A 136 -22.88 6.11 1.77
C TYR A 136 -23.41 5.28 0.61
N LEU A 137 -23.04 4.00 0.61
CA LEU A 137 -23.47 3.02 -0.36
C LEU A 137 -24.56 2.15 0.26
N TYR A 138 -25.82 2.48 -0.04
CA TYR A 138 -26.99 1.73 0.42
C TYR A 138 -27.39 0.66 -0.61
N ASN A 139 -28.00 -0.42 -0.13
CA ASN A 139 -28.67 -1.45 -0.95
C ASN A 139 -27.77 -2.32 -1.83
N PHE A 140 -26.45 -2.23 -1.70
CA PHE A 140 -25.54 -3.15 -2.38
C PHE A 140 -25.57 -4.52 -1.70
N HIS A 141 -25.90 -5.55 -2.48
CA HIS A 141 -25.91 -6.93 -2.01
C HIS A 141 -24.57 -7.63 -2.29
N ASP A 142 -23.75 -7.03 -3.16
CA ASP A 142 -22.46 -7.56 -3.59
C ASP A 142 -21.35 -6.52 -3.42
N ILE A 143 -20.20 -6.98 -2.94
CA ILE A 143 -18.96 -6.22 -2.85
C ILE A 143 -18.51 -5.78 -4.24
N ASP A 144 -18.75 -6.59 -5.27
CA ASP A 144 -18.29 -6.28 -6.63
C ASP A 144 -19.00 -5.02 -7.19
N GLU A 145 -20.27 -4.79 -6.84
CA GLU A 145 -20.99 -3.56 -7.19
C GLU A 145 -20.38 -2.32 -6.49
N ILE A 146 -19.99 -2.47 -5.22
CA ILE A 146 -19.32 -1.41 -4.44
C ILE A 146 -17.97 -1.05 -5.07
N LEU A 147 -17.17 -2.05 -5.45
CA LEU A 147 -15.86 -1.83 -6.05
C LEU A 147 -15.97 -1.18 -7.43
N ASN A 148 -16.97 -1.57 -8.22
CA ASN A 148 -17.26 -0.93 -9.50
C ASN A 148 -17.66 0.54 -9.32
N GLU A 149 -18.42 0.87 -8.28
CA GLU A 149 -18.76 2.27 -7.94
C GLU A 149 -17.51 3.09 -7.61
N VAL A 150 -16.53 2.51 -6.91
CA VAL A 150 -15.24 3.16 -6.65
C VAL A 150 -14.47 3.40 -7.96
N GLU A 151 -14.42 2.41 -8.86
CA GLU A 151 -13.75 2.56 -10.16
C GLU A 151 -14.40 3.64 -11.04
N THR A 152 -15.73 3.72 -11.07
CA THR A 152 -16.46 4.69 -11.91
C THR A 152 -16.31 6.14 -11.41
N HIS A 153 -16.17 6.34 -10.10
CA HIS A 153 -16.04 7.67 -9.49
C HIS A 153 -14.60 8.20 -9.46
N SER A 154 -13.60 7.31 -9.47
CA SER A 154 -12.18 7.65 -9.39
C SER A 154 -11.67 8.68 -10.44
N PRO A 155 -12.22 8.78 -11.67
CA PRO A 155 -11.77 9.80 -12.63
C PRO A 155 -12.26 11.22 -12.28
N ASN A 156 -13.41 11.33 -11.61
CA ASN A 156 -14.08 12.60 -11.34
C ASN A 156 -13.75 13.14 -9.94
N PHE A 157 -13.43 12.25 -9.01
CA PHE A 157 -13.18 12.58 -7.61
C PHE A 157 -11.94 11.86 -7.09
N LYS A 158 -11.20 12.52 -6.20
CA LYS A 158 -10.16 11.84 -5.42
C LYS A 158 -10.85 10.97 -4.39
N ILE A 159 -10.65 9.66 -4.52
CA ILE A 159 -11.13 8.68 -3.55
C ILE A 159 -9.94 8.35 -2.65
N TYR A 160 -10.06 8.65 -1.37
CA TYR A 160 -9.06 8.37 -0.36
C TYR A 160 -9.18 6.96 0.17
N GLY A 161 -10.41 6.46 0.30
CA GLY A 161 -10.57 5.13 0.85
C GLY A 161 -11.97 4.57 0.86
N ILE A 162 -12.01 3.35 1.39
CA ILE A 162 -13.23 2.61 1.66
C ILE A 162 -13.30 2.42 3.18
N SER A 163 -14.48 2.63 3.75
CA SER A 163 -14.76 2.38 5.15
C SER A 163 -16.04 1.56 5.31
N GLN A 164 -16.16 0.89 6.44
CA GLN A 164 -17.36 0.16 6.82
C GLN A 164 -17.87 0.67 8.18
N ASN A 165 -19.03 1.31 8.14
CA ASN A 165 -19.92 1.46 9.28
C ASN A 165 -20.72 0.16 9.42
N PRO A 166 -20.98 -0.40 10.62
CA PRO A 166 -21.60 -1.72 10.86
C PRO A 166 -22.42 -2.34 9.72
N ASP A 167 -23.43 -1.65 9.19
CA ASP A 167 -24.32 -2.16 8.15
C ASP A 167 -24.18 -1.47 6.77
N THR A 168 -23.22 -0.54 6.61
CA THR A 168 -23.08 0.30 5.39
C THR A 168 -21.63 0.54 5.00
N MET A 169 -21.35 0.41 3.70
CA MET A 169 -20.07 0.78 3.11
C MET A 169 -20.05 2.27 2.76
N ILE A 170 -18.88 2.88 2.90
CA ILE A 170 -18.66 4.30 2.69
C ILE A 170 -17.46 4.50 1.78
N ILE A 171 -17.63 5.31 0.74
CA ILE A 171 -16.52 5.86 -0.05
C ILE A 171 -16.17 7.23 0.55
N VAL A 172 -14.86 7.45 0.75
CA VAL A 172 -14.27 8.65 1.38
C VAL A 172 -13.42 9.40 0.37
#